data_AF-A0A1M7SV69-F1
#
_entry.id   AF-A0A1M7SV69-F1
#
_cell.length_a   1.000
_cell.length_b   1.000
_cell.length_c   1.000
_cell.angle_alpha   90.00
_cell.angle_beta   90.00
_cell.angle_gamma   90.00
#
_symmetry.space_group_name_H-M   'P 1'
#
loop_
_entity.id
_entity.type
_entity.pdbx_description
1 polymer ?
#
loop_
_entity_poly.entity_id
_entity_poly.type
_entity_poly.pdbx_seq_one_letter_code
_entity_poly.pdbx_strand_id
1 'polypeptide(L)' 'MAHVANNAPAVGASLASLVRAKAEELAARYAKWRLYRRTLRELSALDNRDLADLGLSRASLRSVAWHAVYDN' A
#
# COMPACT_ATOMS: atom_id res chain seq x y z
N MET A 1 45.60 -1.06 -20.26
CA MET A 1 45.71 -1.46 -18.85
C MET A 1 45.27 -0.27 -17.99
N ALA A 2 44.45 -0.51 -16.96
CA ALA A 2 43.81 0.45 -16.03
C ALA A 2 42.52 1.11 -16.56
N HIS A 3 41.35 1.06 -15.91
CA HIS A 3 41.02 0.74 -14.52
C HIS A 3 39.80 -0.19 -14.43
N VAL A 4 39.88 -1.14 -13.50
CA VAL A 4 38.88 -2.12 -13.13
C VAL A 4 37.60 -1.42 -12.67
N ALA A 5 36.46 -1.81 -13.25
CA ALA A 5 35.15 -1.52 -12.67
C ALA A 5 35.05 -2.21 -11.31
N ASN A 6 35.25 -1.46 -10.23
CA ASN A 6 35.07 -1.95 -8.88
C ASN A 6 34.03 -1.10 -8.16
N ASN A 7 32.77 -1.51 -8.30
CA ASN A 7 31.84 -1.39 -7.18
C ASN A 7 31.04 -2.69 -7.09
N ALA A 8 31.76 -3.81 -6.93
CA ALA A 8 31.13 -5.01 -6.40
C ALA A 8 30.73 -4.68 -4.94
N PRO A 9 29.45 -4.78 -4.56
CA PRO A 9 29.07 -4.67 -3.16
C PRO A 9 29.69 -5.87 -2.43
N ALA A 10 30.85 -5.66 -1.84
CA ALA A 10 31.56 -6.67 -1.10
C ALA A 10 30.97 -6.77 0.32
N VAL A 11 30.74 -8.01 0.75
CA VAL A 11 30.66 -8.47 2.13
C VAL A 11 29.27 -8.40 2.80
N GLY A 12 28.48 -9.45 2.53
CA GLY A 12 27.55 -10.06 3.48
C GLY A 12 26.14 -9.46 3.49
N ALA A 13 25.14 -10.27 3.13
CA ALA A 13 23.75 -9.99 3.44
C ALA A 13 23.60 -9.85 4.97
N SER A 14 23.72 -8.62 5.47
CA SER A 14 23.64 -8.35 6.90
C SER A 14 22.20 -8.54 7.37
N LEU A 15 22.00 -9.26 8.47
CA LEU A 15 20.67 -9.42 9.08
C LEU A 15 19.97 -8.07 9.31
N ALA A 16 20.75 -7.02 9.62
CA ALA A 16 20.25 -5.66 9.75
C ALA A 16 19.65 -5.11 8.44
N SER A 17 20.26 -5.38 7.28
CA SER A 17 19.71 -4.99 5.98
C SER A 17 18.42 -5.74 5.64
N LEU A 18 18.34 -7.02 6.01
CA LEU A 18 17.13 -7.84 5.82
C LEU A 18 15.98 -7.37 6.72
N VAL A 19 16.25 -7.07 7.98
CA VAL A 19 15.26 -6.55 8.92
C VAL A 19 14.72 -5.20 8.45
N ARG A 20 15.57 -4.30 7.96
CA ARG A 20 15.13 -3.00 7.41
C ARG A 20 14.23 -3.18 6.20
N ALA A 21 14.66 -3.98 5.21
CA ALA A 21 13.87 -4.25 4.02
C ALA A 21 12.50 -4.88 4.37
N LYS A 22 12.46 -5.81 5.33
CA LYS A 22 11.21 -6.42 5.79
C LYS A 22 10.35 -5.46 6.61
N ALA A 23 10.94 -4.61 7.43
CA ALA A 23 10.21 -3.60 8.20
C ALA A 23 9.55 -2.57 7.27
N GLU A 24 10.25 -2.12 6.23
CA GLU A 24 9.71 -1.20 5.22
C GLU A 24 8.54 -1.83 4.46
N GLU A 25 8.67 -3.10 4.04
CA GLU A 25 7.59 -3.86 3.39
C GLU A 25 6.35 -3.97 4.29
N LEU A 26 6.53 -4.30 5.57
CA LEU A 26 5.44 -4.41 6.53
C LEU A 26 4.81 -3.04 6.83
N ALA A 27 5.61 -2.00 6.96
CA ALA A 27 5.13 -0.63 7.17
C ALA A 27 4.28 -0.16 5.98
N ALA A 28 4.75 -0.40 4.75
CA ALA A 28 4.00 -0.09 3.53
C ALA A 28 2.68 -0.87 3.47
N ARG A 29 2.69 -2.17 3.81
CA ARG A 29 1.47 -3.00 3.83
C ARG A 29 0.47 -2.51 4.88
N TYR A 30 0.96 -2.13 6.06
CA TYR A 30 0.13 -1.57 7.12
C TYR A 30 -0.46 -0.21 6.73
N ALA A 31 0.33 0.66 6.10
CA ALA A 31 -0.14 1.94 5.61
C ALA A 31 -1.29 1.78 4.59
N LYS A 32 -1.13 0.88 3.61
CA LYS A 32 -2.20 0.53 2.66
C LYS A 32 -3.44 0.00 3.37
N TRP A 33 -3.28 -0.95 4.29
CA TRP A 33 -4.42 -1.49 5.05
C TRP A 33 -5.15 -0.41 5.88
N ARG A 34 -4.41 0.49 6.52
CA ARG A 34 -4.96 1.61 7.28
C ARG A 34 -5.74 2.56 6.37
N LEU A 35 -5.19 2.87 5.19
CA LEU A 35 -5.86 3.70 4.19
C LEU A 35 -7.16 3.04 3.72
N TYR A 36 -7.13 1.77 3.34
CA TYR A 36 -8.31 1.00 2.95
C TYR A 36 -9.42 1.05 4.01
N ARG A 37 -9.09 0.82 5.29
CA ARG A 37 -10.08 0.87 6.37
C ARG A 37 -10.63 2.27 6.60
N ARG A 38 -9.82 3.31 6.39
CA ARG A 38 -10.28 4.70 6.45
C ARG A 38 -11.25 4.98 5.31
N THR A 39 -10.85 4.70 4.06
CA THR A 39 -11.68 4.89 2.86
C THR A 39 -13.01 4.14 2.98
N LEU A 40 -12.98 2.88 3.41
CA LEU A 40 -14.21 2.11 3.60
C LEU A 40 -15.12 2.72 4.66
N ARG A 41 -14.56 3.24 5.76
CA ARG A 41 -15.35 3.89 6.81
C ARG A 41 -15.98 5.19 6.31
N GLU A 42 -15.22 6.01 5.60
CA GLU A 42 -15.70 7.27 5.01
C GLU A 42 -16.82 7.00 4.01
N LEU A 43 -16.62 6.05 3.08
CA LEU A 43 -17.67 5.63 2.15
C LEU A 43 -18.90 5.05 2.86
N SER A 44 -18.70 4.30 3.95
CA SER A 44 -19.81 3.73 4.72
C SER A 44 -20.53 4.77 5.58
N ALA A 45 -19.90 5.91 5.86
CA ALA A 45 -20.51 7.02 6.59
C ALA A 45 -21.39 7.91 5.69
N LEU A 46 -21.22 7.83 4.37
CA LEU A 46 -22.11 8.51 3.41
C LEU A 46 -23.53 7.94 3.48
N ASP A 47 -24.51 8.79 3.22
CA ASP A 47 -25.91 8.39 3.15
C ASP A 47 -26.25 7.73 1.80
N ASN A 48 -27.39 7.03 1.74
CA ASN A 48 -27.80 6.32 0.53
C ASN A 48 -28.02 7.26 -0.66
N ARG A 49 -28.37 8.53 -0.42
CA ARG A 49 -28.50 9.54 -1.46
C ARG A 49 -27.14 9.91 -2.04
N ASP A 50 -26.16 10.25 -1.19
CA ASP A 50 -24.81 10.58 -1.65
C ASP A 50 -24.18 9.40 -2.40
N LEU A 51 -24.41 8.18 -1.93
CA LEU A 51 -23.98 6.98 -2.64
C LEU A 51 -24.67 6.84 -4.00
N ALA A 52 -25.98 7.11 -4.08
CA ALA A 52 -26.72 7.06 -5.35
C ALA A 52 -26.26 8.14 -6.33
N ASP A 53 -25.95 9.35 -5.85
CA ASP A 53 -25.42 10.45 -6.65
C ASP A 53 -24.04 10.10 -7.25
N LEU A 54 -23.26 9.29 -6.52
CA LEU A 54 -21.99 8.73 -6.99
C LEU A 54 -22.16 7.45 -7.84
N GLY A 55 -23.39 6.93 -8.00
CA GLY A 55 -23.65 5.66 -8.69
C GLY A 55 -23.14 4.42 -7.94
N LEU A 56 -22.97 4.52 -6.62
CA LEU A 56 -22.45 3.47 -5.75
C LEU A 56 -23.56 2.80 -4.92
N SER A 57 -23.35 1.52 -4.61
CA SER A 57 -24.19 0.76 -3.70
C SER A 57 -23.41 0.35 -2.46
N ARG A 58 -24.09 0.10 -1.34
CA ARG A 58 -23.45 -0.37 -0.09
C ARG A 58 -22.61 -1.65 -0.30
N ALA A 59 -23.04 -2.52 -1.21
CA ALA A 59 -22.34 -3.74 -1.54
C ALA A 59 -21.04 -3.49 -2.34
N SER A 60 -20.98 -2.43 -3.15
CA SER A 60 -19.79 -2.11 -3.96
C SER A 60 -18.71 -1.35 -3.19
N LEU A 61 -19.03 -0.71 -2.06
CA LEU A 61 -18.08 0.11 -1.29
C LEU A 61 -16.78 -0.62 -0.94
N ARG A 62 -16.89 -1.92 -0.62
CA ARG A 62 -15.72 -2.74 -0.27
C ARG A 62 -14.77 -2.93 -1.46
N SER A 63 -15.33 -3.16 -2.66
CA SER A 63 -14.55 -3.26 -3.89
C SER A 63 -13.95 -1.91 -4.27
N VAL A 64 -14.73 -0.83 -4.23
CA VAL A 64 -14.25 0.53 -4.55
C VAL A 64 -13.12 0.97 -3.60
N ALA A 65 -13.29 0.80 -2.29
CA ALA A 65 -12.25 1.11 -1.31
C ALA A 65 -10.98 0.30 -1.54
N TRP A 66 -11.11 -0.95 -2.01
CA TRP A 66 -9.97 -1.79 -2.34
C TRP A 66 -9.24 -1.29 -3.59
N HIS A 67 -9.96 -1.02 -4.68
CA HIS A 67 -9.37 -0.47 -5.91
C HIS A 67 -8.68 0.87 -5.66
N ALA A 68 -9.29 1.77 -4.88
CA ALA A 68 -8.71 3.08 -4.55
C ALA A 68 -7.35 3.00 -3.84
N VAL A 69 -6.99 1.87 -3.21
CA VAL A 69 -5.77 1.71 -2.40
C VAL A 69 -4.76 0.76 -3.02
N TYR A 70 -5.23 -0.28 -3.71
CA TYR A 70 -4.38 -1.35 -4.24
C TYR A 70 -4.22 -1.32 -5.76
N ASP A 71 -5.07 -0.58 -6.49
CA ASP A 71 -5.11 -0.50 -7.95
C ASP A 71 -4.69 0.88 -8.48
N ASN A 72 -3.85 1.59 -7.72
CA ASN A 72 -3.32 2.92 -8.02
C ASN A 72 -1.82 2.89 -8.35
#